data_AF-A0A1F6D1A4-F1
#
_entry.id   AF-A0A1F6D1A4-F1
#
_cell.length_a   1.000
_cell.length_b   1.000
_cell.length_c   1.000
_cell.angle_alpha   90.00
_cell.angle_beta   90.00
_cell.angle_gamma   90.00
#
_symmetry.space_group_name_H-M   'P 1'
#
loop_
_entity.id
_entity.type
_entity.pdbx_description
1 polymer ?
#
loop_
_entity_poly.entity_id
_entity_poly.type
_entity_poly.pdbx_seq_one_letter_code
_entity_poly.pdbx_strand_id
1 'polypeptide(L)'
;MSVFCNYLGQLRLYSFIPFVLFSSTFTTDSYQIVALALLWLGFLVYLETRHKDPFRLRFSPYLWVLFTIPSLYLFPPYVTIPFLFFSFLYAKKKDGVLWGLTSPLWRGLQDFSLAFTFNPTIAFLSLALIIRNLIGDFRDARHDSQTGTKTIPVILGLIKENAWGYWGHLVLTLASTVLWWYFSLFTIPFFIITLLLIVQTLSYPLTPRASGPSFLDFYSTPFSTPGEQTPEGRAPRGTK
;
A
#
# COMPACT_ATOMS: atom_id res chain seq x y z
N MET A 1 13.90 -6.71 12.83
CA MET A 1 13.27 -7.46 11.71
C MET A 1 14.35 -7.99 10.76
N SER A 2 14.21 -9.19 10.19
CA SER A 2 15.11 -9.64 9.12
C SER A 2 14.91 -8.81 7.84
N VAL A 3 15.96 -8.67 7.03
CA VAL A 3 15.92 -7.99 5.73
C VAL A 3 14.78 -8.52 4.86
N PHE A 4 14.58 -9.85 4.88
CA PHE A 4 13.52 -10.53 4.14
C PHE A 4 12.12 -10.07 4.54
N CYS A 5 11.80 -10.05 5.85
CA CYS A 5 10.46 -9.67 6.31
C CYS A 5 10.15 -8.20 6.02
N ASN A 6 11.14 -7.32 5.96
CA ASN A 6 10.94 -5.92 5.56
C ASN A 6 10.47 -5.84 4.09
N TYR A 7 11.19 -6.49 3.16
CA TYR A 7 10.79 -6.51 1.75
C TYR A 7 9.43 -7.20 1.54
N LEU A 8 9.19 -8.33 2.20
CA LEU A 8 7.90 -9.03 2.14
C LEU A 8 6.75 -8.14 2.62
N GLY A 9 6.98 -7.39 3.70
CA GLY A 9 6.03 -6.41 4.24
C GLY A 9 5.71 -5.26 3.29
N GLN A 10 6.69 -4.82 2.49
CA GLN A 10 6.54 -3.76 1.49
C GLN A 10 5.72 -4.19 0.27
N LEU A 11 5.67 -5.51 -0.03
CA LEU A 11 4.78 -6.06 -1.06
C LEU A 11 3.29 -5.95 -0.68
N ARG A 12 2.98 -5.68 0.60
CA ARG A 12 1.62 -5.46 1.10
C ARG A 12 0.64 -6.52 0.60
N LEU A 13 0.95 -7.79 0.86
CA LEU A 13 0.14 -8.94 0.41
C LEU A 13 -1.34 -8.76 0.76
N TYR A 14 -1.66 -8.16 1.91
CA TYR A 14 -3.03 -7.83 2.30
C TYR A 14 -3.78 -6.98 1.25
N SER A 15 -3.11 -6.10 0.52
CA SER A 15 -3.70 -5.27 -0.52
C SER A 15 -3.57 -5.87 -1.92
N PHE A 16 -2.57 -6.72 -2.13
CA PHE A 16 -2.35 -7.42 -3.40
C PHE A 16 -3.37 -8.53 -3.65
N ILE A 17 -3.72 -9.29 -2.60
CA ILE A 17 -4.72 -10.36 -2.68
C ILE A 17 -6.08 -9.88 -3.20
N PRO A 18 -6.73 -8.86 -2.62
CA PRO A 18 -8.01 -8.38 -3.14
C PRO A 18 -7.89 -7.82 -4.57
N PHE A 19 -6.72 -7.32 -4.99
CA PHE A 19 -6.48 -6.87 -6.36
C PHE A 19 -6.42 -8.04 -7.37
N VAL A 20 -5.71 -9.12 -7.03
CA VAL A 20 -5.65 -10.32 -7.86
C VAL A 20 -7.03 -10.97 -7.93
N LEU A 21 -7.73 -11.02 -6.80
CA LEU A 21 -9.08 -11.58 -6.72
C LEU A 21 -10.08 -10.79 -7.58
N PHE A 22 -9.99 -9.46 -7.54
CA PHE A 22 -10.73 -8.58 -8.43
C PHE A 22 -10.47 -8.97 -9.89
N SER A 23 -9.20 -9.09 -10.29
CA SER A 23 -8.83 -9.42 -11.68
C SER A 23 -9.38 -10.79 -12.10
N SER A 24 -9.23 -11.81 -11.25
CA SER A 24 -9.75 -13.16 -11.52
C SER A 24 -11.28 -13.27 -11.50
N THR A 25 -11.97 -12.27 -10.96
CA THR A 25 -13.44 -12.22 -10.96
C THR A 25 -13.99 -11.86 -12.34
N PHE A 26 -13.24 -11.05 -13.10
CA PHE A 26 -13.73 -10.48 -14.36
C PHE A 26 -13.04 -11.00 -15.62
N THR A 27 -11.96 -11.76 -15.46
CA THR A 27 -11.31 -12.44 -16.59
C THR A 27 -10.81 -13.81 -16.17
N THR A 28 -10.94 -14.78 -17.07
CA THR A 28 -10.36 -16.12 -16.93
C THR A 28 -9.03 -16.24 -17.68
N ASP A 29 -8.62 -15.19 -18.40
CA ASP A 29 -7.36 -15.17 -19.14
C ASP A 29 -6.20 -14.99 -18.17
N SER A 30 -5.41 -16.05 -18.01
CA SER A 30 -4.27 -16.06 -17.10
C SER A 30 -3.19 -15.04 -17.48
N TYR A 31 -3.03 -14.72 -18.77
CA TYR A 31 -2.09 -13.69 -19.21
C TYR A 31 -2.50 -12.31 -18.71
N GLN A 32 -3.80 -12.00 -18.75
CA GLN A 32 -4.33 -10.72 -18.25
C GLN A 32 -4.20 -10.60 -16.74
N ILE A 33 -4.48 -11.67 -15.99
CA ILE A 33 -4.31 -11.70 -14.53
C ILE A 33 -2.85 -11.47 -14.15
N VAL A 34 -1.92 -12.17 -14.83
CA VAL A 34 -0.47 -11.99 -14.61
C VAL A 34 -0.05 -10.58 -14.97
N ALA A 35 -0.50 -10.03 -16.09
CA ALA A 35 -0.16 -8.67 -16.51
C ALA A 35 -0.62 -7.63 -15.49
N LEU A 36 -1.83 -7.75 -14.94
CA LEU A 36 -2.35 -6.85 -13.91
C LEU A 36 -1.59 -7.00 -12.59
N ALA A 37 -1.27 -8.23 -12.19
CA ALA A 37 -0.45 -8.49 -11.01
C ALA A 37 0.92 -7.83 -11.13
N LEU A 38 1.58 -7.96 -12.29
CA LEU A 38 2.84 -7.28 -12.60
C LEU A 38 2.67 -5.76 -12.57
N LEU A 39 1.58 -5.23 -13.12
CA LEU A 39 1.29 -3.78 -13.09
C LEU A 39 1.23 -3.24 -11.66
N TRP A 40 0.54 -3.97 -10.78
CA TRP A 40 0.43 -3.61 -9.37
C TRP A 40 1.77 -3.70 -8.63
N LEU A 41 2.54 -4.76 -8.87
CA LEU A 41 3.88 -4.91 -8.29
C LEU A 41 4.81 -3.80 -8.75
N GLY A 42 4.80 -3.45 -10.05
CA GLY A 42 5.53 -2.32 -10.61
C GLY A 42 5.14 -1.01 -9.91
N PHE A 43 3.84 -0.77 -9.73
CA PHE A 43 3.35 0.37 -8.96
C PHE A 43 3.88 0.37 -7.51
N LEU A 44 3.82 -0.75 -6.78
CA LEU A 44 4.29 -0.79 -5.39
C LEU A 44 5.79 -0.49 -5.29
N VAL A 45 6.60 -1.09 -6.17
CA VAL A 45 8.04 -0.82 -6.19
C VAL A 45 8.30 0.66 -6.53
N TYR A 46 7.60 1.21 -7.54
CA TYR A 46 7.70 2.63 -7.87
C TYR A 46 7.33 3.52 -6.68
N LEU A 47 6.25 3.19 -5.97
CA LEU A 47 5.79 3.91 -4.79
C LEU A 47 6.88 3.96 -3.70
N GLU A 48 7.54 2.83 -3.42
CA GLU A 48 8.63 2.80 -2.43
C GLU A 48 9.83 3.64 -2.86
N THR A 49 10.18 3.65 -4.15
CA THR A 49 11.29 4.50 -4.66
C THR A 49 10.98 6.00 -4.52
N ARG A 50 9.70 6.39 -4.57
CA ARG A 50 9.24 7.77 -4.43
C ARG A 50 9.05 8.19 -2.97
N HIS A 51 8.37 7.38 -2.17
CA HIS A 51 7.99 7.72 -0.81
C HIS A 51 9.15 7.67 0.19
N LYS A 52 10.21 6.90 -0.09
CA LYS A 52 11.46 6.84 0.70
C LYS A 52 11.21 6.82 2.22
N ASP A 53 10.32 5.94 2.64
CA ASP A 53 9.93 5.81 4.04
C ASP A 53 11.12 5.38 4.91
N PRO A 54 11.44 6.07 6.02
CA PRO A 54 12.61 5.77 6.84
C PRO A 54 12.60 4.36 7.46
N PHE A 55 11.43 3.73 7.62
CA PHE A 55 11.31 2.39 8.21
C PHE A 55 11.46 1.25 7.18
N ARG A 56 11.67 1.59 5.90
CA ARG A 56 11.65 0.65 4.79
C ARG A 56 13.00 0.58 4.08
N LEU A 57 13.40 -0.64 3.75
CA LEU A 57 14.57 -0.86 2.91
C LEU A 57 14.29 -0.37 1.48
N ARG A 58 15.29 0.22 0.85
CA ARG A 58 15.15 0.81 -0.48
C ARG A 58 15.22 -0.28 -1.56
N PHE A 59 14.24 -0.28 -2.46
CA PHE A 59 14.35 -1.01 -3.71
C PHE A 59 15.30 -0.29 -4.69
N SER A 60 15.83 -1.04 -5.66
CA SER A 60 16.53 -0.45 -6.81
C SER A 60 15.57 0.50 -7.57
N PRO A 61 16.00 1.72 -7.95
CA PRO A 61 15.16 2.72 -8.60
C PRO A 61 14.52 2.27 -9.92
N TYR A 62 15.09 1.26 -10.58
CA TYR A 62 14.62 0.76 -11.87
C TYR A 62 13.86 -0.56 -11.77
N LEU A 63 13.75 -1.16 -10.58
CA LEU A 63 13.13 -2.46 -10.40
C LEU A 63 11.65 -2.47 -10.81
N TRP A 64 10.95 -1.34 -10.68
CA TRP A 64 9.56 -1.22 -11.13
C TRP A 64 9.41 -1.42 -12.65
N VAL A 65 10.43 -1.07 -13.44
CA VAL A 65 10.41 -1.21 -14.91
C VAL A 65 10.30 -2.68 -15.32
N LEU A 66 10.95 -3.59 -14.58
CA LEU A 66 10.91 -5.03 -14.84
C LEU A 66 9.51 -5.62 -14.70
N PHE A 67 8.63 -4.97 -13.92
CA PHE A 67 7.24 -5.41 -13.76
C PHE A 67 6.30 -4.65 -14.70
N THR A 68 6.52 -3.34 -14.88
CA THR A 68 5.64 -2.50 -15.70
C THR A 68 5.76 -2.78 -17.20
N ILE A 69 6.96 -2.97 -17.75
CA ILE A 69 7.13 -3.21 -19.20
C ILE A 69 6.45 -4.51 -19.66
N PRO A 70 6.66 -5.67 -19.00
CA PRO A 70 5.93 -6.88 -19.38
C PRO A 70 4.42 -6.73 -19.27
N SER A 71 3.93 -6.00 -18.27
CA SER A 71 2.50 -5.71 -18.13
C SER A 71 1.95 -4.90 -19.32
N LEU A 72 2.67 -3.85 -19.73
CA LEU A 72 2.29 -3.04 -20.90
C LEU A 72 2.27 -3.82 -22.21
N TYR A 73 3.14 -4.83 -22.34
CA TYR A 73 3.16 -5.71 -23.49
C TYR A 73 1.99 -6.69 -23.50
N LEU A 74 1.62 -7.21 -22.32
CA LEU A 74 0.60 -8.24 -22.16
C LEU A 74 -0.82 -7.69 -22.02
N PHE A 75 -0.99 -6.39 -21.78
CA PHE A 75 -2.30 -5.80 -21.49
C PHE A 75 -2.57 -4.50 -22.25
N PRO A 76 -3.81 -4.26 -22.72
CA PRO A 76 -4.09 -3.14 -23.62
C PRO A 76 -3.73 -1.76 -23.03
N PRO A 77 -3.15 -0.85 -23.84
CA PRO A 77 -2.73 0.48 -23.38
C PRO A 77 -3.85 1.31 -22.75
N TYR A 78 -5.07 1.20 -23.24
CA TYR A 78 -6.21 1.98 -22.73
C TYR A 78 -6.58 1.63 -21.28
N VAL A 79 -6.08 0.51 -20.75
CA VAL A 79 -6.28 0.11 -19.35
C VAL A 79 -5.07 0.45 -18.49
N THR A 80 -3.88 0.14 -19.01
CA THR A 80 -2.62 0.32 -18.28
C THR A 80 -2.23 1.78 -18.15
N ILE A 81 -2.47 2.61 -19.18
CA ILE A 81 -2.12 4.04 -19.16
C ILE A 81 -2.90 4.80 -18.08
N PRO A 82 -4.25 4.71 -17.98
CA PRO A 82 -4.98 5.34 -16.88
C PRO A 82 -4.52 4.88 -15.50
N PHE A 83 -4.28 3.57 -15.32
CA PHE A 83 -3.76 3.04 -14.07
C PHE A 83 -2.41 3.65 -13.71
N LEU A 84 -1.47 3.72 -14.66
CA LEU A 84 -0.15 4.32 -14.46
C LEU A 84 -0.23 5.83 -14.20
N PHE A 85 -1.14 6.54 -14.86
CA PHE A 85 -1.38 7.95 -14.61
C PHE A 85 -1.84 8.20 -13.17
N PHE A 86 -2.85 7.48 -12.69
CA PHE A 86 -3.30 7.62 -11.30
C PHE A 86 -2.28 7.10 -10.28
N SER A 87 -1.50 6.07 -10.64
CA SER A 87 -0.35 5.60 -9.86
C SER A 87 0.68 6.72 -9.65
N PHE A 88 0.99 7.45 -10.71
CA PHE A 88 1.91 8.59 -10.68
C PHE A 88 1.38 9.73 -9.81
N LEU A 89 0.10 10.09 -9.96
CA LEU A 89 -0.52 11.12 -9.12
C LEU A 89 -0.55 10.73 -7.64
N TYR A 90 -0.84 9.45 -7.34
CA TYR A 90 -0.81 8.94 -5.98
C TYR A 90 0.60 8.96 -5.38
N ALA A 91 1.63 8.63 -6.16
CA ALA A 91 3.03 8.65 -5.69
C ALA A 91 3.55 10.04 -5.33
N LYS A 92 2.85 11.11 -5.74
CA LYS A 92 3.12 12.49 -5.29
C LYS A 92 2.59 12.79 -3.90
N LYS A 93 1.96 11.86 -3.19
CA LYS A 93 1.36 12.06 -1.85
C LYS A 93 2.25 12.88 -0.89
N LYS A 94 3.57 12.72 -0.98
CA LYS A 94 4.56 13.41 -0.12
C LYS A 94 5.08 14.77 -0.66
N ASP A 95 4.71 15.16 -1.88
CA ASP A 95 5.25 16.34 -2.57
C ASP A 95 4.52 17.66 -2.21
N GLY A 96 3.55 17.63 -1.29
CA GLY A 96 2.88 18.84 -0.79
C GLY A 96 1.47 18.62 -0.24
N VAL A 97 0.85 19.70 0.24
CA VAL A 97 -0.48 19.68 0.88
C VAL A 97 -1.57 19.17 -0.08
N LEU A 98 -1.61 19.69 -1.30
CA LEU A 98 -2.61 19.28 -2.30
C LEU A 98 -2.53 17.77 -2.56
N TRP A 99 -1.33 17.24 -2.74
CA TRP A 99 -1.12 15.83 -3.05
C TRP A 99 -1.41 14.92 -1.85
N GLY A 100 -1.08 15.34 -0.63
CA GLY A 100 -1.42 14.63 0.59
C GLY A 100 -2.94 14.51 0.77
N LEU A 101 -3.65 15.63 0.64
CA LEU A 101 -5.12 15.71 0.76
C LEU A 101 -5.87 14.87 -0.27
N THR A 102 -5.39 14.86 -1.51
CA THR A 102 -6.06 14.20 -2.63
C THR A 102 -5.59 12.75 -2.85
N SER A 103 -4.63 12.26 -2.06
CA SER A 103 -4.07 10.92 -2.25
C SER A 103 -5.11 9.78 -2.18
N PRO A 104 -6.15 9.79 -1.32
CA PRO A 104 -7.18 8.75 -1.33
C PRO A 104 -7.98 8.71 -2.64
N LEU A 105 -8.21 9.88 -3.26
CA LEU A 105 -8.91 10.00 -4.53
C LEU A 105 -8.08 9.38 -5.66
N TRP A 106 -6.79 9.71 -5.78
CA TRP A 106 -5.92 9.15 -6.82
C TRP A 106 -5.81 7.63 -6.69
N ARG A 107 -5.74 7.12 -5.46
CA ARG A 107 -5.72 5.68 -5.20
C ARG A 107 -7.03 5.00 -5.58
N GLY A 108 -8.18 5.62 -5.31
CA GLY A 108 -9.48 5.10 -5.75
C GLY A 108 -9.66 5.16 -7.26
N LEU A 109 -9.22 6.23 -7.92
CA LEU A 109 -9.27 6.37 -9.38
C LEU A 109 -8.36 5.37 -10.09
N GLN A 110 -7.23 5.02 -9.49
CA GLN A 110 -6.37 3.94 -9.95
C GLN A 110 -7.15 2.60 -9.97
N ASP A 111 -7.80 2.23 -8.88
CA ASP A 111 -8.61 1.01 -8.78
C ASP A 111 -9.84 1.07 -9.73
N PHE A 112 -10.49 2.23 -9.86
CA PHE A 112 -11.58 2.49 -10.81
C PHE A 112 -11.17 2.31 -12.26
N SER A 113 -10.02 2.82 -12.66
CA SER A 113 -9.58 2.75 -14.05
C SER A 113 -9.44 1.30 -14.55
N LEU A 114 -9.00 0.40 -13.68
CA LEU A 114 -8.95 -1.03 -13.96
C LEU A 114 -10.35 -1.64 -13.97
N ALA A 115 -11.15 -1.33 -12.95
CA ALA A 115 -12.48 -1.90 -12.82
C ALA A 115 -13.42 -1.52 -13.97
N PHE A 116 -13.30 -0.28 -14.47
CA PHE A 116 -14.08 0.23 -15.58
C PHE A 116 -13.89 -0.57 -16.86
N THR A 117 -12.67 -1.06 -17.10
CA THR A 117 -12.34 -1.89 -18.26
C THR A 117 -13.12 -3.21 -18.25
N PHE A 118 -13.24 -3.81 -17.08
CA PHE A 118 -13.87 -5.11 -16.92
C PHE A 118 -15.40 -5.02 -16.81
N ASN A 119 -15.88 -4.08 -16.00
CA ASN A 119 -17.29 -3.87 -15.77
C ASN A 119 -17.56 -2.43 -15.29
N PRO A 120 -18.06 -1.53 -16.16
CA PRO A 120 -18.34 -0.14 -15.82
C PRO A 120 -19.28 0.04 -14.62
N THR A 121 -20.24 -0.86 -14.42
CA THR A 121 -21.20 -0.79 -13.31
C THR A 121 -20.53 -1.11 -11.98
N ILE A 122 -19.71 -2.16 -11.95
CA ILE A 122 -18.98 -2.57 -10.75
C ILE A 122 -17.80 -1.62 -10.47
N ALA A 123 -17.29 -0.90 -11.48
CA ALA A 123 -16.26 0.11 -11.31
C ALA A 123 -16.66 1.19 -10.30
N PHE A 124 -17.93 1.60 -10.26
CA PHE A 124 -18.38 2.56 -9.24
C PHE A 124 -18.23 2.05 -7.82
N LEU A 125 -18.29 0.73 -7.60
CA LEU A 125 -18.02 0.14 -6.28
C LEU A 125 -16.55 0.24 -5.88
N SER A 126 -15.62 0.29 -6.84
CA SER A 126 -14.21 0.51 -6.52
C SER A 126 -13.94 1.95 -6.05
N LEU A 127 -14.82 2.92 -6.34
CA LEU A 127 -14.75 4.26 -5.74
C LEU A 127 -15.01 4.22 -4.23
N ALA A 128 -15.74 3.24 -3.71
CA ALA A 128 -15.86 3.04 -2.27
C ALA A 128 -14.50 2.73 -1.61
N LEU A 129 -13.50 2.27 -2.39
CA LEU A 129 -12.13 2.10 -1.91
C LEU A 129 -11.45 3.43 -1.58
N ILE A 130 -11.96 4.58 -2.06
CA ILE A 130 -11.53 5.90 -1.58
C ILE A 130 -11.69 5.99 -0.06
N ILE A 131 -12.79 5.48 0.49
CA ILE A 131 -13.04 5.45 1.95
C ILE A 131 -12.02 4.53 2.64
N ARG A 132 -11.75 3.35 2.06
CA ARG A 132 -10.70 2.44 2.56
C ARG A 132 -9.34 3.15 2.61
N ASN A 133 -8.97 3.86 1.55
CA ASN A 133 -7.70 4.57 1.46
C ASN A 133 -7.63 5.77 2.42
N LEU A 134 -8.74 6.50 2.59
CA LEU A 134 -8.86 7.57 3.59
C LEU A 134 -8.65 7.02 5.00
N ILE A 135 -9.28 5.90 5.36
CA ILE A 135 -9.06 5.24 6.65
C ILE A 135 -7.60 4.75 6.78
N GLY A 136 -6.96 4.41 5.67
CA GLY A 136 -5.51 4.17 5.60
C GLY A 136 -4.68 5.40 6.00
N ASP A 137 -5.08 6.60 5.60
CA ASP A 137 -4.45 7.83 6.08
C ASP A 137 -4.69 8.06 7.57
N PHE A 138 -5.89 7.76 8.10
CA PHE A 138 -6.16 7.84 9.55
C PHE A 138 -5.27 6.89 10.35
N ARG A 139 -5.04 5.69 9.83
CA ARG A 139 -4.11 4.71 10.39
C ARG A 139 -2.66 5.21 10.38
N ASP A 140 -2.26 5.88 9.30
CA ASP A 140 -0.88 6.30 9.07
C ASP A 140 -0.61 7.74 9.57
N ALA A 141 -1.60 8.42 10.18
CA ALA A 141 -1.52 9.84 10.55
C ALA A 141 -0.31 10.21 11.42
N ARG A 142 0.04 9.38 12.41
CA ARG A 142 1.24 9.59 13.25
C ARG A 142 2.52 9.55 12.40
N HIS A 143 2.63 8.55 11.52
CA HIS A 143 3.77 8.38 10.63
C HIS A 143 3.84 9.49 9.57
N ASP A 144 2.72 9.85 8.97
CA ASP A 144 2.61 10.93 7.99
C ASP A 144 3.01 12.27 8.63
N SER A 145 2.59 12.54 9.87
CA SER A 145 3.04 13.72 10.62
C SER A 145 4.54 13.74 10.87
N GLN A 146 5.15 12.60 11.25
CA GLN A 146 6.59 12.50 11.49
C GLN A 146 7.43 12.69 10.21
N THR A 147 6.89 12.28 9.07
CA THR A 147 7.55 12.42 7.76
C THR A 147 7.19 13.72 7.03
N GLY A 148 6.42 14.60 7.66
CA GLY A 148 6.00 15.89 7.09
C GLY A 148 4.89 15.80 6.03
N THR A 149 4.31 14.62 5.82
CA THR A 149 3.24 14.38 4.85
C THR A 149 1.92 14.98 5.36
N LYS A 150 1.25 15.79 4.53
CA LYS A 150 0.06 16.57 4.92
C LYS A 150 -1.24 15.92 4.42
N THR A 151 -1.60 14.78 4.99
CA THR A 151 -2.89 14.12 4.74
C THR A 151 -4.03 14.75 5.54
N ILE A 152 -5.28 14.42 5.18
CA ILE A 152 -6.50 14.91 5.87
C ILE A 152 -6.39 14.77 7.40
N PRO A 153 -6.12 13.58 7.98
CA PRO A 153 -6.04 13.46 9.44
C PRO A 153 -4.90 14.26 10.06
N VAL A 154 -3.77 14.43 9.38
CA VAL A 154 -2.65 15.27 9.87
C VAL A 154 -3.04 16.73 9.93
N ILE A 155 -3.73 17.24 8.91
CA ILE A 155 -4.20 18.63 8.84
C ILE A 155 -5.28 18.89 9.91
N LEU A 156 -6.14 17.90 10.17
CA LEU A 156 -7.13 17.95 11.24
C LEU A 156 -6.54 17.75 12.65
N GLY A 157 -5.22 17.53 12.78
CA GLY A 157 -4.55 17.33 14.07
C GLY A 157 -4.78 15.95 14.71
N LEU A 158 -5.30 14.98 13.95
CA LEU A 158 -5.61 13.62 14.40
C LEU A 158 -4.37 12.71 14.33
N ILE A 159 -3.28 13.12 14.98
CA ILE A 159 -1.93 12.53 14.87
C ILE A 159 -1.62 11.44 15.90
N LYS A 160 -2.57 11.10 16.78
CA LYS A 160 -2.40 10.03 17.78
C LYS A 160 -2.47 8.66 17.10
N GLU A 161 -1.91 7.65 17.76
CA GLU A 161 -2.09 6.26 17.33
C GLU A 161 -3.58 5.95 17.23
N ASN A 162 -4.02 5.64 16.01
CA ASN A 162 -5.41 5.44 15.71
C ASN A 162 -5.68 3.94 15.54
N ALA A 163 -5.92 3.26 16.67
CA ALA A 163 -6.29 1.84 16.67
C ALA A 163 -7.53 1.58 15.79
N TRP A 164 -8.49 2.51 15.78
CA TRP A 164 -9.64 2.45 14.88
C TRP A 164 -9.25 2.55 13.41
N GLY A 165 -8.32 3.44 13.05
CA GLY A 165 -7.78 3.51 11.70
C GLY A 165 -7.10 2.21 11.27
N TYR A 166 -6.31 1.60 12.16
CA TYR A 166 -5.64 0.32 11.92
C TYR A 166 -6.63 -0.81 11.66
N TRP A 167 -7.52 -1.06 12.62
CA TRP A 167 -8.50 -2.15 12.52
C TRP A 167 -9.53 -1.87 11.43
N GLY A 168 -9.98 -0.63 11.29
CA GLY A 168 -10.92 -0.21 10.24
C GLY A 168 -10.36 -0.46 8.84
N HIS A 169 -9.10 -0.09 8.57
CA HIS A 169 -8.48 -0.37 7.28
C HIS A 169 -8.31 -1.88 7.06
N LEU A 170 -7.92 -2.66 8.08
CA LEU A 170 -7.81 -4.12 7.96
C LEU A 170 -9.17 -4.74 7.61
N VAL A 171 -10.23 -4.41 8.37
CA VAL A 171 -11.59 -4.89 8.12
C VAL A 171 -12.06 -4.55 6.70
N LEU A 172 -11.83 -3.32 6.24
CA LEU A 172 -12.22 -2.93 4.87
C LEU A 172 -11.42 -3.64 3.79
N THR A 173 -10.18 -4.00 4.08
CA THR A 173 -9.33 -4.82 3.18
C THR A 173 -9.90 -6.24 3.07
N LEU A 174 -10.19 -6.88 4.20
CA LEU A 174 -10.80 -8.21 4.25
C LEU A 174 -12.19 -8.22 3.60
N ALA A 175 -13.00 -7.19 3.86
CA ALA A 175 -14.31 -7.02 3.25
C ALA A 175 -14.21 -6.88 1.72
N SER A 176 -13.16 -6.24 1.21
CA SER A 176 -12.92 -6.16 -0.25
C SER A 176 -12.73 -7.55 -0.86
N THR A 177 -12.02 -8.46 -0.18
CA THR A 177 -11.87 -9.86 -0.63
C THR A 177 -13.21 -10.59 -0.66
N VAL A 178 -14.01 -10.46 0.40
CA VAL A 178 -15.34 -11.08 0.47
C VAL A 178 -16.25 -10.51 -0.62
N LEU A 179 -16.18 -9.20 -0.87
CA LEU A 179 -16.93 -8.54 -1.93
C LEU A 179 -16.60 -9.10 -3.31
N TRP A 180 -15.32 -9.26 -3.64
CA TRP A 180 -14.93 -9.82 -4.94
C TRP A 180 -15.28 -11.29 -5.08
N TRP A 181 -15.18 -12.07 -4.00
CA TRP A 181 -15.65 -13.45 -3.99
C TRP A 181 -17.17 -13.56 -4.21
N TYR A 182 -17.96 -12.65 -3.63
CA TYR A 182 -19.39 -12.55 -3.91
C TYR A 182 -19.66 -12.21 -5.38
N PHE A 183 -18.93 -11.24 -5.95
CA PHE A 183 -19.05 -10.90 -7.38
C PHE A 183 -18.55 -11.98 -8.32
N SER A 184 -17.66 -12.86 -7.86
CA SER A 184 -17.26 -14.06 -8.59
C SER A 184 -18.34 -15.14 -8.56
N LEU A 185 -19.52 -14.86 -7.98
CA LEU A 185 -20.63 -15.81 -7.78
C LEU A 185 -20.17 -17.07 -7.04
N PHE A 186 -19.23 -16.91 -6.11
CA PHE A 186 -18.67 -18.01 -5.32
C PHE A 186 -17.97 -19.12 -6.15
N THR A 187 -17.54 -18.80 -7.36
CA THR A 187 -16.76 -19.71 -8.22
C THR A 187 -15.44 -20.17 -7.59
N ILE A 188 -14.89 -19.36 -6.67
CA ILE A 188 -13.67 -19.69 -5.93
C ILE A 188 -14.07 -20.46 -4.66
N PRO A 189 -13.49 -21.66 -4.42
CA PRO A 189 -13.82 -22.45 -3.23
C PRO A 189 -13.64 -21.70 -1.91
N PHE A 190 -14.56 -21.90 -0.97
CA PHE A 190 -14.56 -21.23 0.34
C PHE A 190 -13.25 -21.41 1.12
N PHE A 191 -12.61 -22.58 1.03
CA PHE A 191 -11.35 -22.85 1.72
C PHE A 191 -10.20 -21.97 1.19
N ILE A 192 -10.20 -21.64 -0.11
CA ILE A 192 -9.23 -20.71 -0.72
C ILE A 192 -9.44 -19.32 -0.15
N ILE A 193 -10.69 -18.85 -0.09
CA ILE A 193 -11.02 -17.53 0.47
C ILE A 193 -10.62 -17.44 1.94
N THR A 194 -10.88 -18.49 2.73
CA THR A 194 -10.48 -18.54 4.14
C THR A 194 -8.95 -18.44 4.27
N LEU A 195 -8.20 -19.19 3.47
CA LEU A 195 -6.74 -19.11 3.43
C LEU A 195 -6.27 -17.69 3.06
N LEU A 196 -6.87 -17.08 2.04
CA LEU A 196 -6.54 -15.71 1.63
C LEU A 196 -6.81 -14.69 2.75
N LEU A 197 -7.93 -14.79 3.47
CA LEU A 197 -8.22 -13.91 4.62
C LEU A 197 -7.21 -14.08 5.76
N ILE A 198 -6.77 -15.31 6.03
CA ILE A 198 -5.71 -15.58 7.01
C ILE A 198 -4.39 -14.93 6.56
N VAL A 199 -3.98 -15.13 5.30
CA VAL A 199 -2.75 -14.53 4.76
C VAL A 199 -2.80 -13.00 4.81
N GLN A 200 -3.94 -12.39 4.47
CA GLN A 200 -4.10 -10.93 4.57
C GLN A 200 -3.97 -10.45 6.02
N THR A 201 -4.59 -11.16 6.98
CA THR A 201 -4.52 -10.81 8.41
C THR A 201 -3.09 -10.93 8.95
N LEU A 202 -2.40 -12.03 8.64
CA LEU A 202 -1.03 -12.28 9.10
C LEU A 202 -0.01 -11.35 8.41
N SER A 203 -0.23 -10.98 7.15
CA SER A 203 0.67 -10.08 6.41
C SER A 203 0.45 -8.61 6.73
N TYR A 204 -0.72 -8.22 7.25
CA TYR A 204 -1.02 -6.84 7.61
C TYR A 204 0.00 -6.21 8.57
N PRO A 205 0.38 -6.83 9.71
CA PRO A 205 1.38 -6.27 10.61
C PRO A 205 2.80 -6.23 10.02
N LEU A 206 3.08 -6.95 8.93
CA LEU A 206 4.42 -7.00 8.33
C LEU A 206 4.81 -5.73 7.57
N THR A 207 3.88 -4.81 7.27
CA THR A 207 4.25 -3.54 6.64
C THR A 207 4.98 -2.65 7.64
N PRO A 208 6.25 -2.26 7.38
CA PRO A 208 7.01 -1.39 8.26
C PRO A 208 6.39 0.01 8.35
N ARG A 209 6.12 0.46 9.57
CA ARG A 209 5.50 1.75 9.90
C ARG A 209 5.71 2.12 11.37
N ALA A 210 5.61 3.42 11.66
CA ALA A 210 5.68 3.95 13.03
C ALA A 210 4.34 3.90 13.78
N SER A 211 3.24 3.58 13.10
CA SER A 211 1.90 3.52 13.68
C SER A 211 1.31 2.10 13.60
N GLY A 212 1.15 1.48 14.76
CA GLY A 212 0.51 0.18 14.91
C GLY A 212 0.23 -0.09 16.38
N PRO A 213 -0.65 -1.05 16.71
CA PRO A 213 -0.82 -1.46 18.11
C PRO A 213 0.51 -1.91 18.70
N SER A 214 0.86 -1.43 19.90
CA SER A 214 2.13 -1.70 20.60
C SER A 214 2.43 -3.20 20.79
N PHE A 215 1.42 -4.06 20.78
CA PHE A 215 1.61 -5.51 20.87
C PHE A 215 2.12 -6.17 19.56
N LEU A 216 2.19 -5.41 18.46
CA LEU A 216 2.73 -5.81 17.15
C LEU A 216 4.01 -5.02 16.81
N ASP A 217 4.68 -4.41 17.81
CA ASP A 217 5.93 -3.66 17.64
C ASP A 217 7.10 -4.57 17.26
N PHE A 218 7.09 -5.07 16.03
CA PHE A 218 8.23 -5.71 15.38
C PHE A 218 9.35 -4.70 15.03
N TYR A 219 9.10 -3.39 15.23
CA TYR A 219 9.89 -2.27 14.73
C TYR A 219 10.39 -1.31 15.83
N SER A 220 10.33 -1.70 17.11
CA SER A 220 10.76 -0.90 18.27
C SER A 220 12.26 -0.58 18.33
N THR A 221 13.06 -1.08 17.38
CA THR A 221 14.46 -0.71 17.21
C THR A 221 14.64 -0.01 15.86
N PRO A 222 15.01 1.29 15.84
CA PRO A 222 15.43 1.92 14.59
C PRO A 222 16.63 1.12 14.04
N PHE A 223 16.60 0.81 12.75
CA PHE A 223 17.83 0.39 12.08
C PHE A 223 18.82 1.54 12.23
N SER A 224 19.88 1.33 13.02
CA SER A 224 21.05 2.19 12.97
C SER A 224 21.53 2.19 11.51
N THR A 225 21.40 3.33 10.85
CA THR A 225 22.09 3.63 9.62
C THR A 225 23.56 3.24 9.81
N PRO A 226 24.14 2.35 8.97
CA PRO A 226 25.58 2.16 8.99
C PRO A 226 26.19 3.46 8.45
N GLY A 227 26.54 4.38 9.34
CA GLY A 227 27.07 5.69 8.99
C GLY A 227 26.99 6.76 10.07
N GLU A 228 26.10 6.66 11.07
CA GLU A 228 26.09 7.60 12.21
C GLU A 228 26.88 7.01 13.40
N GLN A 229 28.21 7.01 13.26
CA GLN A 229 29.08 7.16 14.43
C GLN A 229 29.20 8.66 14.69
N THR A 230 28.40 9.17 15.62
CA THR A 230 28.60 10.50 16.21
C THR A 230 29.98 10.58 16.85
N PRO A 231 30.81 11.61 16.58
CA PRO A 231 32.07 11.81 17.26
C PRO A 231 31.83 12.49 18.62
N GLU A 232 31.23 11.78 19.56
CA GLU A 232 31.07 12.27 20.94
C GLU A 232 31.78 11.35 21.92
N GLY A 233 33.10 11.43 21.87
CA GLY A 233 34.02 10.98 22.91
C GLY A 233 34.81 12.17 23.46
N ARG A 234 34.14 13.16 24.05
CA ARG A 234 34.78 14.15 24.92
C ARG A 234 33.99 14.28 26.21
N ALA A 235 34.53 13.67 27.26
CA ALA A 235 34.09 13.82 28.63
C ALA A 235 34.14 15.30 29.07
N PRO A 236 33.24 15.75 29.97
CA PRO A 236 33.26 17.10 30.51
C PRO A 236 34.45 17.25 31.47
N ARG A 237 35.42 18.11 31.15
CA ARG A 237 36.32 18.65 32.17
C ARG A 237 35.60 19.78 32.88
N GLY A 238 35.17 19.48 34.10
CA GLY A 238 34.60 20.43 35.03
C GLY A 238 35.55 21.59 35.30
N THR A 239 34.95 22.75 35.44
CA THR A 239 35.53 23.96 36.00
C THR A 239 35.75 23.79 37.50
N LYS A 240 37.00 23.82 37.94
CA LYS A 240 37.48 24.44 39.20
C LYS A 240 38.91 24.89 39.00
#